data_AF-A0A8C8RYS6-F1
#
_entry.id   AF-A0A8C8RYS6-F1
#
_cell.length_a   1.000
_cell.length_b   1.000
_cell.length_c   1.000
_cell.angle_alpha   90.00
_cell.angle_beta   90.00
_cell.angle_gamma   90.00
#
_symmetry.space_group_name_H-M   'P 1'
#
loop_
_entity.id
_entity.type
_entity.pdbx_description
1 polymer ?
#
loop_
_entity_poly.entity_id
_entity_poly.type
_entity_poly.pdbx_seq_one_letter_code
_entity_poly.pdbx_strand_id
1 'polypeptide(L)'
;RGLARTRCPLCKELFSAPKILPCLHTFCMACLEQLEPFSVLGLQKEDSDSTSDGLWFQDQQQQQQPPLSVLCPVCDTEVDLPPGGIKDLTTNHLVMNEVLLETLQAQGPGLLCDLCVDGAAAKHCPTCTANLCQFCCQAHRRQKKTASHAVVDLEDLKGYSQTGKPILCPSHPSEDLTLFCEQCEQPVCRDCVVGEHRQHPYDFAANVIHRHGDSMRDLLKSTQLHVATLEEALRHIEGVSSAICSHVETVAGEIHTFADGYIRAIEEHRDRLLKQLEDLKVQKETLLHLQKVQLEQLLMDMRTGVEFAEHLLTSGSDLEILNTKGVVASRLRKLNKVDYSVRPGVGDRIQFSASEKAGQCCGYEVFGTILNKAIDPAKCVLQGEGLHSARQNQLANFTLLCRDTSGEPVGRGGETVRVTMIHKDKKDCIIKPTVCDRRDGTYHISYIPEELGTYTVSICVRGQHVQSSPFTLTVKSKFRRHRGVFHCCTFCSSGGQKAARCACGGTMPGGYHGCGHGHKGHPGCPHWSCCGRTVENSECSGALPGENLQRSMLKTVAL
;
A
#
# COMPACT_ATOMS: atom_id res chain seq x y z
N ARG A 1 -9.97 41.41 22.30
CA ARG A 1 -9.30 42.64 21.80
C ARG A 1 -10.27 43.79 21.99
N GLY A 2 -10.13 44.58 23.05
CA GLY A 2 -11.01 45.72 23.30
C GLY A 2 -10.70 46.84 22.31
N LEU A 3 -11.63 47.15 21.42
CA LEU A 3 -11.61 48.43 20.72
C LEU A 3 -11.53 49.53 21.79
N ALA A 4 -10.65 50.51 21.58
CA ALA A 4 -10.63 51.72 22.40
C ALA A 4 -12.05 52.30 22.40
N ARG A 5 -12.76 52.19 23.53
CA ARG A 5 -14.21 52.46 23.64
C ARG A 5 -14.63 53.88 23.24
N THR A 6 -13.66 54.77 23.14
CA THR A 6 -13.80 56.22 22.96
C THR A 6 -13.29 56.73 21.60
N ARG A 7 -12.77 55.86 20.74
CA ARG A 7 -12.22 56.25 19.43
C ARG A 7 -13.03 55.68 18.28
N CYS A 8 -13.23 56.50 17.25
CA CYS A 8 -13.94 56.10 16.04
C CYS A 8 -13.11 55.10 15.21
N PRO A 9 -13.67 53.95 14.79
CA PRO A 9 -12.94 52.99 13.97
C PRO A 9 -12.45 53.54 12.61
N LEU A 10 -13.14 54.56 12.07
CA LEU A 10 -12.82 55.16 10.77
C LEU A 10 -11.72 56.22 10.86
N CYS A 11 -11.92 57.28 11.65
CA CYS A 11 -10.94 58.36 11.76
C CYS A 11 -9.86 58.12 12.83
N LYS A 12 -10.02 57.10 13.70
CA LYS A 12 -9.13 56.75 14.83
C LYS A 12 -8.97 57.84 15.91
N GLU A 13 -9.65 58.96 15.74
CA GLU A 13 -9.76 60.05 16.71
C GLU A 13 -10.86 59.79 17.75
N LEU A 14 -10.86 60.58 18.82
CA LEU A 14 -11.95 60.60 19.81
C LEU A 14 -13.28 60.90 19.11
N PHE A 15 -14.36 60.24 19.57
CA PHE A 15 -15.66 60.44 18.94
C PHE A 15 -16.13 61.89 19.00
N SER A 16 -16.50 62.42 17.83
CA SER A 16 -17.19 63.69 17.68
C SER A 16 -18.57 63.43 17.08
N ALA A 17 -19.63 63.82 17.79
CA ALA A 17 -21.02 63.52 17.45
C ALA A 17 -21.25 62.03 17.04
N PRO A 18 -21.03 61.06 17.95
CA PRO A 18 -21.11 59.64 17.65
C PRO A 18 -22.54 59.20 17.36
N LYS A 19 -22.72 58.43 16.29
CA LYS A 19 -23.99 57.83 15.86
C LYS A 19 -23.90 56.31 15.91
N ILE A 20 -24.98 55.67 16.36
CA ILE A 20 -25.12 54.21 16.45
C ILE A 20 -25.84 53.71 15.18
N LEU A 21 -25.23 52.76 14.48
CA LEU A 21 -25.88 52.02 13.41
C LEU A 21 -26.75 50.88 13.98
N PRO A 22 -27.77 50.39 13.25
CA PRO A 22 -28.59 49.23 13.67
C PRO A 22 -27.80 47.97 14.06
N CYS A 23 -26.62 47.75 13.46
CA CYS A 23 -25.69 46.67 13.82
C CYS A 23 -24.89 46.93 15.12
N LEU A 24 -25.25 47.98 15.89
CA LEU A 24 -24.68 48.40 17.18
C LEU A 24 -23.25 48.96 17.13
N HIS A 25 -22.67 49.13 15.95
CA HIS A 25 -21.39 49.82 15.79
C HIS A 25 -21.56 51.35 15.82
N THR A 26 -20.60 52.06 16.41
CA THR A 26 -20.64 53.51 16.60
C THR A 26 -19.53 54.20 15.79
N PHE A 27 -19.87 55.31 15.13
CA PHE A 27 -18.98 56.11 14.29
C PHE A 27 -19.25 57.60 14.49
N CYS A 28 -18.29 58.49 14.19
CA CYS A 28 -18.55 59.92 14.14
C CYS A 28 -19.55 60.24 13.01
N MET A 29 -20.46 61.19 13.23
CA MET A 29 -21.41 61.65 12.21
C MET A 29 -20.71 62.02 10.89
N ALA A 30 -19.65 62.84 10.97
CA ALA A 30 -18.87 63.25 9.81
C ALA A 30 -18.18 62.07 9.08
N CYS A 31 -17.83 61.01 9.81
CA CYS A 31 -17.26 59.81 9.19
C CYS A 31 -18.32 58.97 8.47
N LEU A 32 -19.55 58.92 9.01
CA LEU A 32 -20.66 58.25 8.32
C LEU A 32 -21.11 59.05 7.09
N GLU A 33 -21.10 60.38 7.15
CA GLU A 33 -21.47 61.25 6.01
C GLU A 33 -20.49 61.13 4.83
N GLN A 34 -19.27 60.64 5.09
CA GLN A 34 -18.27 60.36 4.06
C GLN A 34 -18.41 58.95 3.44
N LEU A 35 -19.27 58.09 4.01
CA LEU A 35 -19.57 56.79 3.41
C LEU A 35 -20.48 56.99 2.21
N GLU A 36 -20.11 56.39 1.08
CA GLU A 36 -20.95 56.41 -0.12
C GLU A 36 -22.26 55.64 0.16
N PRO A 37 -23.44 56.19 -0.20
CA PRO A 37 -24.71 55.46 -0.12
C PRO A 37 -24.63 54.19 -0.97
N PHE A 38 -25.00 53.05 -0.40
CA PHE A 38 -25.01 51.80 -1.15
C PHE A 38 -26.22 51.81 -2.09
N SER A 39 -26.02 52.15 -3.36
CA SER A 39 -27.07 52.11 -4.38
C SER A 39 -26.96 50.80 -5.15
N VAL A 40 -27.96 49.92 -5.03
CA VAL A 40 -28.10 48.78 -5.93
C VAL A 40 -28.39 49.32 -7.32
N LEU A 41 -27.37 49.29 -8.20
CA LEU A 41 -27.59 49.31 -9.65
C LEU A 41 -28.60 48.21 -9.97
N GLY A 42 -29.78 48.60 -10.44
CA GLY A 42 -30.84 47.67 -10.81
C GLY A 42 -30.34 46.67 -11.85
N LEU A 43 -30.04 45.46 -11.40
CA LEU A 43 -29.86 44.32 -12.28
C LEU A 43 -31.23 44.02 -12.90
N GLN A 44 -31.34 44.30 -14.20
CA GLN A 44 -32.41 43.82 -15.04
C GLN A 44 -32.49 42.30 -14.88
N LYS A 45 -33.57 41.82 -14.26
CA LYS A 45 -34.03 40.45 -14.46
C LYS A 45 -34.54 40.36 -15.89
N GLU A 46 -33.74 39.78 -16.76
CA GLU A 46 -34.25 39.10 -17.94
C GLU A 46 -35.04 37.88 -17.45
N ASP A 47 -36.35 38.03 -17.30
CA ASP A 47 -37.25 36.89 -17.28
C ASP A 47 -38.04 36.90 -18.59
N SER A 48 -37.78 35.87 -19.37
CA SER A 48 -38.43 35.47 -20.61
C SER A 48 -39.92 35.16 -20.44
N ASP A 49 -40.67 35.54 -21.49
CA ASP A 49 -41.91 34.96 -22.01
C ASP A 49 -43.23 35.10 -21.23
N SER A 50 -44.11 35.97 -21.75
CA SER A 50 -45.30 35.62 -22.56
C SER A 50 -46.56 36.48 -22.28
N THR A 51 -46.96 37.21 -23.32
CA THR A 51 -48.32 37.59 -23.76
C THR A 51 -49.41 37.95 -22.73
N SER A 52 -49.91 39.19 -22.79
CA SER A 52 -51.31 39.52 -23.13
C SER A 52 -51.62 40.99 -22.86
N ASP A 53 -52.40 41.58 -23.77
CA ASP A 53 -52.81 42.97 -23.86
C ASP A 53 -53.53 43.56 -22.63
N GLY A 54 -53.21 44.83 -22.37
CA GLY A 54 -54.17 45.92 -22.16
C GLY A 54 -54.96 45.97 -20.84
N LEU A 55 -54.71 47.00 -20.04
CA LEU A 55 -55.65 48.11 -19.82
C LEU A 55 -55.11 49.11 -18.79
N TRP A 56 -55.43 50.37 -19.05
CA TRP A 56 -54.96 51.56 -18.38
C TRP A 56 -55.68 51.74 -17.04
N PHE A 57 -54.94 51.90 -15.93
CA PHE A 57 -55.40 52.70 -14.80
C PHE A 57 -54.26 53.53 -14.23
N GLN A 58 -54.52 54.82 -14.22
CA GLN A 58 -53.71 55.93 -13.76
C GLN A 58 -53.91 56.01 -12.24
N ASP A 59 -52.88 55.77 -11.45
CA ASP A 59 -52.90 56.14 -10.03
C ASP A 59 -51.54 56.68 -9.57
N GLN A 60 -51.62 57.61 -8.63
CA GLN A 60 -50.72 58.74 -8.41
C GLN A 60 -49.26 58.36 -8.08
N GLN A 61 -48.33 58.99 -8.80
CA GLN A 61 -46.93 59.10 -8.39
C GLN A 61 -46.82 59.90 -7.08
N GLN A 62 -46.77 59.21 -5.93
CA GLN A 62 -45.98 59.69 -4.80
C GLN A 62 -44.54 59.23 -5.02
N GLN A 63 -43.67 60.19 -5.30
CA GLN A 63 -42.22 59.99 -5.28
C GLN A 63 -41.77 59.60 -3.87
N GLN A 64 -41.74 58.29 -3.56
CA GLN A 64 -41.00 57.78 -2.41
C GLN A 64 -39.54 57.59 -2.86
N GLN A 65 -38.63 58.40 -2.29
CA GLN A 65 -37.20 58.23 -2.48
C GLN A 65 -36.77 56.82 -1.99
N PRO A 66 -35.83 56.13 -2.66
CA PRO A 66 -35.37 54.83 -2.19
C PRO A 66 -34.76 54.96 -0.78
N PRO A 67 -34.97 53.97 0.12
CA PRO A 67 -34.33 53.99 1.43
C PRO A 67 -32.81 54.00 1.23
N LEU A 68 -32.15 54.98 1.83
CA LEU A 68 -30.69 55.07 1.80
C LEU A 68 -30.14 54.00 2.74
N SER A 69 -29.41 52.99 2.24
CA SER A 69 -28.68 52.01 3.06
C SER A 69 -27.18 52.29 3.04
N VAL A 70 -26.48 51.86 4.09
CA VAL A 70 -25.02 51.95 4.21
C VAL A 70 -24.45 50.62 4.71
N LEU A 71 -23.26 50.25 4.25
CA LEU A 71 -22.57 49.05 4.72
C LEU A 71 -21.70 49.37 5.94
N CYS A 72 -21.86 48.63 7.03
CA CYS A 72 -21.06 48.84 8.22
C CYS A 72 -19.60 48.37 8.03
N PRO A 73 -18.58 49.24 8.16
CA PRO A 73 -17.17 48.88 7.92
C PRO A 73 -16.53 47.90 8.93
N VAL A 74 -17.27 47.48 9.98
CA VAL A 74 -16.74 46.62 11.05
C VAL A 74 -17.29 45.20 10.97
N CYS A 75 -18.54 45.05 10.52
CA CYS A 75 -19.23 43.76 10.48
C CYS A 75 -19.84 43.44 9.12
N ASP A 76 -19.60 44.30 8.11
CA ASP A 76 -20.08 44.20 6.74
C ASP A 76 -21.60 44.00 6.61
N THR A 77 -22.35 44.34 7.66
CA THR A 77 -23.81 44.28 7.67
C THR A 77 -24.37 45.52 6.97
N GLU A 78 -25.23 45.31 5.98
CA GLU A 78 -26.04 46.35 5.36
C GLU A 78 -27.08 46.86 6.37
N VAL A 79 -27.13 48.18 6.57
CA VAL A 79 -28.06 48.81 7.51
C VAL A 79 -28.84 49.93 6.85
N ASP A 80 -30.14 49.94 7.09
CA ASP A 80 -31.04 50.98 6.60
C ASP A 80 -30.90 52.28 7.41
N LEU A 81 -30.87 53.43 6.72
CA LEU A 81 -30.87 54.73 7.37
C LEU A 81 -32.30 55.25 7.60
N PRO A 82 -32.55 56.00 8.69
CA PRO A 82 -33.82 56.70 8.89
C PRO A 82 -34.13 57.70 7.77
N PRO A 83 -35.39 58.18 7.65
CA PRO A 83 -35.81 59.11 6.59
C PRO A 83 -35.00 60.42 6.50
N GLY A 84 -34.50 60.98 7.60
CA GLY A 84 -33.58 62.14 7.59
C GLY A 84 -32.09 61.78 7.48
N GLY A 85 -31.78 60.54 7.11
CA GLY A 85 -30.44 60.03 6.88
C GLY A 85 -29.61 59.87 8.15
N ILE A 86 -28.30 60.07 8.03
CA ILE A 86 -27.30 59.84 9.11
C ILE A 86 -27.54 60.74 10.33
N LYS A 87 -28.13 61.92 10.13
CA LYS A 87 -28.38 62.90 11.19
C LYS A 87 -29.41 62.40 12.20
N ASP A 88 -30.36 61.59 11.73
CA ASP A 88 -31.46 61.02 12.51
C ASP A 88 -31.09 59.71 13.22
N LEU A 89 -29.88 59.17 12.97
CA LEU A 89 -29.38 58.04 13.74
C LEU A 89 -29.27 58.38 15.23
N THR A 90 -29.44 57.35 16.07
CA THR A 90 -29.34 57.52 17.52
C THR A 90 -27.94 57.98 17.91
N THR A 91 -27.85 59.09 18.64
CA THR A 91 -26.57 59.59 19.15
C THR A 91 -26.10 58.71 20.33
N ASN A 92 -24.86 58.26 20.30
CA ASN A 92 -24.31 57.44 21.39
C ASN A 92 -23.90 58.31 22.59
N HIS A 93 -24.88 58.63 23.44
CA HIS A 93 -24.65 59.44 24.65
C HIS A 93 -23.74 58.75 25.68
N LEU A 94 -23.68 57.41 25.70
CA LEU A 94 -22.78 56.66 26.56
C LEU A 94 -21.32 56.91 26.18
N VAL A 95 -21.00 56.78 24.89
CA VAL A 95 -19.66 57.02 24.36
C VAL A 95 -19.26 58.50 24.48
N MET A 96 -20.19 59.44 24.31
CA MET A 96 -19.93 60.87 24.57
C MET A 96 -19.49 61.12 26.01
N ASN A 97 -20.13 60.47 26.98
CA ASN A 97 -19.75 60.57 28.38
C ASN A 97 -18.38 59.92 28.65
N GLU A 98 -18.10 58.77 28.02
CA GLU A 98 -16.79 58.10 28.11
C GLU A 98 -15.65 58.96 27.51
N VAL A 99 -15.87 59.59 26.35
CA VAL A 99 -14.90 60.52 25.74
C VAL A 99 -14.64 61.73 26.63
N LEU A 100 -15.69 62.28 27.24
CA LEU A 100 -15.57 63.38 28.18
C LEU A 100 -14.76 62.98 29.43
N LEU A 101 -15.04 61.79 29.98
CA LEU A 101 -14.29 61.22 31.10
C LEU A 101 -12.81 61.00 30.75
N GLU A 102 -12.50 60.45 29.57
CA GLU A 102 -11.13 60.29 29.09
C GLU A 102 -10.45 61.65 28.89
N THR A 103 -11.16 62.65 28.36
CA THR A 103 -10.62 64.01 28.18
C THR A 103 -10.28 64.65 29.53
N LEU A 104 -11.14 64.47 30.54
CA LEU A 104 -10.91 64.97 31.90
C LEU A 104 -9.76 64.22 32.61
N GLN A 105 -9.61 62.92 32.37
CA GLN A 105 -8.53 62.09 32.95
C GLN A 105 -7.16 62.33 32.27
N ALA A 106 -7.15 62.55 30.95
CA ALA A 106 -5.94 62.82 30.18
C ALA A 106 -5.29 64.16 30.53
N GLN A 107 -6.06 65.10 31.09
CA GLN A 107 -5.59 66.44 31.49
C GLN A 107 -4.86 66.45 32.86
N GLY A 108 -4.85 65.34 33.61
CA GLY A 108 -4.03 65.13 34.81
C GLY A 108 -4.41 65.95 36.06
N PRO A 109 -3.83 65.64 37.25
CA PRO A 109 -4.03 66.41 38.47
C PRO A 109 -3.25 67.73 38.39
N GLY A 110 -3.93 68.79 37.94
CA GLY A 110 -3.34 70.12 37.79
C GLY A 110 -4.18 71.08 36.96
N LEU A 111 -5.47 70.78 36.75
CA LEU A 111 -6.39 71.64 36.01
C LEU A 111 -6.49 73.00 36.69
N LEU A 112 -6.34 74.07 35.91
CA LEU A 112 -6.57 75.43 36.38
C LEU A 112 -8.04 75.80 36.22
N CYS A 113 -8.51 76.70 37.07
CA CYS A 113 -9.84 77.22 37.00
C CYS A 113 -9.98 78.18 35.81
N ASP A 114 -10.91 77.92 34.89
CA ASP A 114 -11.09 78.71 33.68
C ASP A 114 -11.55 80.16 33.97
N LEU A 115 -12.05 80.40 35.18
CA LEU A 115 -12.57 81.70 35.63
C LEU A 115 -11.57 82.51 36.48
N CYS A 116 -10.39 81.99 36.82
CA CYS A 116 -9.40 82.73 37.61
C CYS A 116 -7.96 82.25 37.35
N VAL A 117 -6.99 83.14 37.51
CA VAL A 117 -5.60 82.87 37.11
C VAL A 117 -4.88 81.86 38.01
N ASP A 118 -5.20 81.82 39.31
CA ASP A 118 -4.37 81.13 40.32
C ASP A 118 -5.04 79.93 41.01
N GLY A 119 -6.29 79.60 40.65
CA GLY A 119 -7.05 78.56 41.33
C GLY A 119 -6.91 77.19 40.68
N ALA A 120 -6.52 76.18 41.45
CA ALA A 120 -6.66 74.79 41.01
C ALA A 120 -8.16 74.42 40.89
N ALA A 121 -8.56 73.88 39.74
CA ALA A 121 -9.90 73.39 39.51
C ALA A 121 -10.11 72.10 40.32
N ALA A 122 -11.11 72.15 41.20
CA ALA A 122 -11.55 71.00 41.97
C ALA A 122 -12.87 70.44 41.44
N LYS A 123 -13.56 71.21 40.58
CA LYS A 123 -14.91 70.90 40.12
C LYS A 123 -15.06 71.21 38.63
N HIS A 124 -15.93 70.47 37.95
CA HIS A 124 -16.26 70.69 36.55
C HIS A 124 -17.74 70.97 36.39
N CYS A 125 -18.08 71.98 35.60
CA CYS A 125 -19.44 72.28 35.21
C CYS A 125 -19.72 71.69 33.82
N PRO A 126 -20.38 70.53 33.69
CA PRO A 126 -20.68 69.93 32.38
C PRO A 126 -21.62 70.75 31.50
N THR A 127 -22.32 71.73 32.08
CA THR A 127 -23.29 72.57 31.37
C THR A 127 -22.59 73.63 30.52
N CYS A 128 -21.53 74.25 31.04
CA CYS A 128 -20.73 75.26 30.34
C CYS A 128 -19.27 74.85 30.14
N THR A 129 -18.96 73.57 30.37
CA THR A 129 -17.64 72.94 30.27
C THR A 129 -16.53 73.59 31.10
N ALA A 130 -16.88 74.41 32.09
CA ALA A 130 -15.91 75.18 32.86
C ALA A 130 -15.32 74.36 34.02
N ASN A 131 -14.01 74.35 34.13
CA ASN A 131 -13.25 73.89 35.27
C ASN A 131 -13.20 75.00 36.32
N LEU A 132 -13.61 74.68 37.55
CA LEU A 132 -13.89 75.64 38.59
C LEU A 132 -13.11 75.29 39.86
N CYS A 133 -12.38 76.26 40.41
CA CYS A 133 -11.87 76.15 41.78
C CYS A 133 -13.02 76.25 42.79
N GLN A 134 -12.76 75.90 44.05
CA GLN A 134 -13.75 75.94 45.14
C GLN A 134 -14.49 77.29 45.20
N PHE A 135 -13.78 78.41 45.01
CA PHE A 135 -14.34 79.76 45.06
C PHE A 135 -15.16 80.11 43.81
N CYS A 136 -14.62 79.84 42.62
CA CYS A 136 -15.31 80.10 41.35
C CYS A 136 -16.56 79.24 41.20
N CYS A 137 -16.61 78.04 41.77
CA CYS A 137 -17.83 77.23 41.82
C CYS A 137 -18.95 77.91 42.64
N GLN A 138 -18.63 78.50 43.79
CA GLN A 138 -19.62 79.20 44.61
C GLN A 138 -20.14 80.45 43.88
N ALA A 139 -19.27 81.18 43.20
CA ALA A 139 -19.67 82.31 42.36
C ALA A 139 -20.56 81.84 41.18
N HIS A 140 -20.17 80.75 40.52
CA HIS A 140 -20.91 80.13 39.41
C HIS A 140 -22.34 79.77 39.81
N ARG A 141 -22.54 79.19 41.01
CA ARG A 141 -23.89 78.86 41.50
C ARG A 141 -24.71 80.07 41.94
N ARG A 142 -24.08 81.21 42.21
CA ARG A 142 -24.76 82.44 42.68
C ARG A 142 -25.19 83.37 41.53
N GLN A 143 -24.58 83.23 40.35
CA GLN A 143 -24.92 84.05 39.20
C GLN A 143 -26.22 83.58 38.53
N LYS A 144 -27.13 84.52 38.23
CA LYS A 144 -28.47 84.23 37.67
C LYS A 144 -28.45 83.36 36.40
N LYS A 145 -27.38 83.45 35.58
CA LYS A 145 -27.23 82.71 34.33
C LYS A 145 -26.67 81.30 34.48
N THR A 146 -26.00 80.99 35.59
CA THR A 146 -25.28 79.73 35.80
C THR A 146 -25.70 79.03 37.11
N ALA A 147 -26.67 79.59 37.84
CA ALA A 147 -27.19 79.05 39.08
C ALA A 147 -27.86 77.68 38.91
N SER A 148 -28.46 77.42 37.74
CA SER A 148 -29.06 76.14 37.38
C SER A 148 -28.05 75.11 36.88
N HIS A 149 -26.78 75.50 36.68
CA HIS A 149 -25.78 74.56 36.19
C HIS A 149 -25.40 73.55 37.27
N ALA A 150 -25.47 72.27 36.92
CA ALA A 150 -24.88 71.22 37.74
C ALA A 150 -23.35 71.35 37.74
N VAL A 151 -22.72 71.18 38.90
CA VAL A 151 -21.26 71.22 39.07
C VAL A 151 -20.85 69.97 39.82
N VAL A 152 -19.87 69.24 39.28
CA VAL A 152 -19.42 67.92 39.76
C VAL A 152 -17.98 68.01 40.27
N ASP A 153 -17.66 67.28 41.34
CA ASP A 153 -16.32 67.23 41.92
C ASP A 153 -15.40 66.33 41.06
N LEU A 154 -14.19 66.81 40.76
CA LEU A 154 -13.19 66.11 39.94
C LEU A 154 -12.53 64.93 40.69
N GLU A 155 -12.68 64.86 42.02
CA GLU A 155 -12.15 63.78 42.86
C GLU A 155 -13.05 62.53 42.86
N ASP A 156 -14.34 62.66 42.50
CA ASP A 156 -15.36 61.61 42.58
C ASP A 156 -15.94 61.22 41.20
N LEU A 157 -15.04 61.01 40.23
CA LEU A 157 -15.38 60.71 38.83
C LEU A 157 -16.15 59.39 38.62
N LYS A 158 -16.21 58.50 39.63
CA LYS A 158 -17.01 57.26 39.58
C LYS A 158 -18.51 57.50 39.64
N GLY A 159 -18.96 58.64 40.21
CA GLY A 159 -20.37 59.03 40.26
C GLY A 159 -20.88 59.69 38.97
N TYR A 160 -19.98 60.17 38.11
CA TYR A 160 -20.28 60.91 36.88
C TYR A 160 -21.07 60.09 35.84
N SER A 161 -20.91 58.76 35.86
CA SER A 161 -21.64 57.85 34.97
C SER A 161 -23.11 57.67 35.37
N GLN A 162 -23.49 57.99 36.61
CA GLN A 162 -24.83 57.77 37.16
C GLN A 162 -25.61 59.08 37.38
N THR A 163 -24.94 60.22 37.55
CA THR A 163 -25.58 61.56 37.55
C THR A 163 -25.64 62.10 36.12
N GLY A 164 -26.55 61.53 35.34
CA GLY A 164 -26.66 61.77 33.90
C GLY A 164 -26.83 63.25 33.54
N LYS A 165 -26.03 63.73 32.57
CA LYS A 165 -26.31 64.96 31.83
C LYS A 165 -27.73 64.86 31.26
N PRO A 166 -28.60 65.88 31.39
CA PRO A 166 -29.93 65.84 30.79
C PRO A 166 -29.80 65.66 29.28
N ILE A 167 -30.45 64.63 28.75
CA ILE A 167 -30.54 64.42 27.30
C ILE A 167 -31.60 65.40 26.79
N LEU A 168 -31.18 66.34 25.96
CA LEU A 168 -32.06 67.39 25.42
C LEU A 168 -32.89 66.85 24.26
N CYS A 169 -34.12 67.33 24.14
CA CYS A 169 -35.00 66.97 23.05
C CYS A 169 -34.48 67.54 21.72
N PRO A 170 -34.34 66.72 20.66
CA PRO A 170 -33.92 67.20 19.34
C PRO A 170 -34.84 68.28 18.77
N SER A 171 -36.15 68.18 19.02
CA SER A 171 -37.16 69.13 18.54
C SER A 171 -37.32 70.34 19.47
N HIS A 172 -36.98 70.20 20.75
CA HIS A 172 -37.09 71.25 21.77
C HIS A 172 -35.77 71.35 22.57
N PRO A 173 -34.76 72.07 22.04
CA PRO A 173 -33.39 72.03 22.58
C PRO A 173 -33.24 72.54 24.02
N SER A 174 -34.24 73.27 24.55
CA SER A 174 -34.26 73.76 25.93
C SER A 174 -34.86 72.78 26.93
N GLU A 175 -35.54 71.73 26.47
CA GLU A 175 -36.27 70.78 27.31
C GLU A 175 -35.55 69.44 27.42
N ASP A 176 -35.68 68.78 28.57
CA ASP A 176 -35.10 67.48 28.85
C ASP A 176 -36.07 66.32 28.53
N LEU A 177 -35.51 65.21 28.05
CA LEU A 177 -36.25 63.98 27.80
C LEU A 177 -36.47 63.23 29.12
N THR A 178 -37.56 63.56 29.83
CA THR A 178 -37.91 62.99 31.13
C THR A 178 -39.12 62.05 31.10
N LEU A 179 -39.88 62.05 29.99
CA LEU A 179 -41.08 61.24 29.79
C LEU A 179 -40.81 60.17 28.72
N PHE A 180 -41.59 59.10 28.73
CA PHE A 180 -41.55 58.04 27.72
C PHE A 180 -42.95 57.84 27.15
N CYS A 181 -43.08 57.91 25.83
CA CYS A 181 -44.34 57.67 25.13
C CYS A 181 -44.47 56.18 24.83
N GLU A 182 -45.44 55.50 25.43
CA GLU A 182 -45.60 54.05 25.28
C GLU A 182 -46.08 53.65 23.88
N GLN A 183 -46.86 54.50 23.21
CA GLN A 183 -47.37 54.21 21.87
C GLN A 183 -46.31 54.38 20.78
N CYS A 184 -45.34 55.27 20.97
CA CYS A 184 -44.26 55.51 20.02
C CYS A 184 -42.94 54.85 20.41
N GLU A 185 -42.90 54.17 21.56
CA GLU A 185 -41.72 53.52 22.13
C GLU A 185 -40.45 54.39 22.17
N GLN A 186 -40.60 55.70 22.44
CA GLN A 186 -39.49 56.65 22.44
C GLN A 186 -39.57 57.67 23.59
N PRO A 187 -38.42 58.17 24.09
CA PRO A 187 -38.38 59.22 25.09
C PRO A 187 -38.84 60.57 24.50
N VAL A 188 -39.64 61.32 25.26
CA VAL A 188 -40.25 62.60 24.86
C VAL A 188 -40.07 63.65 25.97
N CYS A 189 -40.05 64.94 25.60
CA CYS A 189 -40.04 66.03 26.58
C CYS A 189 -41.46 66.53 26.89
N ARG A 190 -41.58 67.49 27.82
CA ARG A 190 -42.86 68.08 28.23
C ARG A 190 -43.59 68.76 27.08
N ASP A 191 -42.86 69.46 26.21
CA ASP A 191 -43.44 70.13 25.04
C ASP A 191 -43.91 69.13 23.97
N CYS A 192 -43.21 68.01 23.80
CA CYS A 192 -43.59 66.95 22.85
C CYS A 192 -44.96 66.34 23.19
N VAL A 193 -45.22 66.14 24.49
CA VAL A 193 -46.48 65.58 24.99
C VAL A 193 -47.64 66.57 24.81
N VAL A 194 -47.38 67.87 24.71
CA VAL A 194 -48.43 68.87 24.43
C VAL A 194 -48.66 69.03 22.92
N GLY A 195 -47.64 68.79 22.11
CA GLY A 195 -47.68 68.84 20.64
C GLY A 195 -47.95 67.49 19.98
N GLU A 196 -46.92 66.92 19.35
CA GLU A 196 -47.00 65.73 18.50
C GLU A 196 -47.51 64.47 19.22
N HIS A 197 -47.33 64.37 20.54
CA HIS A 197 -47.73 63.20 21.34
C HIS A 197 -48.96 63.44 22.24
N ARG A 198 -49.80 64.44 21.91
CA ARG A 198 -50.91 64.91 22.76
C ARG A 198 -51.93 63.86 23.21
N GLN A 199 -52.12 62.80 22.44
CA GLN A 199 -53.09 61.74 22.75
C GLN A 199 -52.45 60.40 23.06
N HIS A 200 -51.12 60.33 23.12
CA HIS A 200 -50.42 59.07 23.35
C HIS A 200 -50.25 58.81 24.86
N PRO A 201 -50.40 57.56 25.33
CA PRO A 201 -50.05 57.20 26.70
C PRO A 201 -48.56 57.46 26.97
N TYR A 202 -48.27 58.07 28.11
CA TYR A 202 -46.91 58.38 28.55
C TYR A 202 -46.77 58.24 30.06
N ASP A 203 -45.54 57.96 30.51
CA ASP A 203 -45.16 57.92 31.92
C ASP A 203 -43.74 58.50 32.07
N PHE A 204 -43.27 58.74 33.29
CA PHE A 204 -41.90 59.15 33.55
C PHE A 204 -40.93 58.04 33.15
N ALA A 205 -39.84 58.40 32.47
CA ALA A 205 -38.82 57.45 32.05
C ALA A 205 -38.25 56.64 33.24
N ALA A 206 -38.15 57.27 34.41
CA ALA A 206 -37.73 56.62 35.66
C ALA A 206 -38.67 55.48 36.11
N ASN A 207 -39.96 55.53 35.78
CA ASN A 207 -40.92 54.49 36.15
C ASN A 207 -40.87 53.31 35.16
N VAL A 208 -40.67 53.60 33.87
CA VAL A 208 -40.76 52.61 32.78
C VAL A 208 -39.43 51.90 32.51
N ILE A 209 -38.29 52.52 32.86
CA ILE A 209 -36.94 51.99 32.56
C ILE A 209 -36.68 50.60 33.15
N HIS A 210 -37.28 50.27 34.30
CA HIS A 210 -37.10 48.96 34.92
C HIS A 210 -37.67 47.84 34.03
N ARG A 211 -38.89 48.01 33.49
CA ARG A 211 -39.56 47.03 32.60
C ARG A 211 -38.76 46.79 31.32
N HIS A 212 -38.39 47.86 30.61
CA HIS A 212 -37.64 47.74 29.35
C HIS A 212 -36.19 47.28 29.62
N GLY A 213 -35.60 47.71 30.72
CA GLY A 213 -34.28 47.26 31.18
C GLY A 213 -34.25 45.78 31.53
N ASP A 214 -35.28 45.25 32.18
CA ASP A 214 -35.42 43.82 32.48
C ASP A 214 -35.58 42.99 31.20
N SER A 215 -36.43 43.42 30.27
CA SER A 215 -36.57 42.76 28.97
C SER A 215 -35.24 42.68 28.20
N MET A 216 -34.45 43.77 28.18
CA MET A 216 -33.12 43.76 27.55
C MET A 216 -32.13 42.87 28.30
N ARG A 217 -32.17 42.85 29.65
CA ARG A 217 -31.34 41.95 30.46
C ARG A 217 -31.66 40.49 30.19
N ASP A 218 -32.92 40.13 29.99
CA ASP A 218 -33.32 38.75 29.70
C ASP A 218 -32.89 38.31 28.29
N LEU A 219 -33.03 39.17 27.28
CA LEU A 219 -32.45 38.92 25.95
C LEU A 219 -30.93 38.78 26.02
N LEU A 220 -30.25 39.63 26.80
CA LEU A 220 -28.80 39.56 27.00
C LEU A 220 -28.38 38.23 27.64
N LYS A 221 -29.09 37.75 28.67
CA LYS A 221 -28.82 36.43 29.28
C LYS A 221 -28.91 35.30 28.24
N SER A 222 -29.94 35.33 27.39
CA SER A 222 -30.11 34.34 26.32
C SER A 222 -28.96 34.38 25.33
N THR A 223 -28.58 35.56 24.87
CA THR A 223 -27.46 35.73 23.92
C THR A 223 -26.12 35.35 24.54
N GLN A 224 -25.88 35.69 25.82
CA GLN A 224 -24.67 35.31 26.55
C GLN A 224 -24.52 33.79 26.67
N LEU A 225 -25.62 33.06 26.86
CA LEU A 225 -25.61 31.60 26.86
C LEU A 225 -25.17 31.04 25.49
N HIS A 226 -25.65 31.63 24.39
CA HIS A 226 -25.21 31.25 23.05
C HIS A 226 -23.73 31.54 22.82
N VAL A 227 -23.22 32.69 23.28
CA VAL A 227 -21.79 33.03 23.19
C VAL A 227 -20.94 31.98 23.90
N ALA A 228 -21.28 31.63 25.15
CA ALA A 228 -20.55 30.62 25.91
C ALA A 228 -20.59 29.24 25.23
N THR A 229 -21.74 28.88 24.64
CA THR A 229 -21.90 27.61 23.92
C THR A 229 -21.03 27.56 22.65
N LEU A 230 -20.96 28.66 21.90
CA LEU A 230 -20.13 28.76 20.70
C LEU A 230 -18.63 28.76 21.04
N GLU A 231 -18.22 29.47 22.09
CA GLU A 231 -16.84 29.45 22.58
C GLU A 231 -16.43 28.04 22.98
N GLU A 232 -17.30 27.28 23.66
CA GLU A 232 -17.04 25.90 24.01
C GLU A 232 -16.95 25.00 22.77
N ALA A 233 -17.86 25.16 21.81
CA ALA A 233 -17.83 24.39 20.57
C ALA A 233 -16.54 24.62 19.77
N LEU A 234 -16.07 25.88 19.69
CA LEU A 234 -14.80 26.22 19.03
C LEU A 234 -13.60 25.59 19.75
N ARG A 235 -13.54 25.68 21.08
CA ARG A 235 -12.49 25.00 21.88
C ARG A 235 -12.49 23.50 21.66
N HIS A 236 -13.66 22.89 21.60
CA HIS A 236 -13.80 21.47 21.33
C HIS A 236 -13.29 21.11 19.92
N ILE A 237 -13.64 21.88 18.89
CA ILE A 237 -13.16 21.66 17.51
C ILE A 237 -11.63 21.79 17.44
N GLU A 238 -11.04 22.80 18.08
CA GLU A 238 -9.58 22.96 18.16
C GLU A 238 -8.93 21.77 18.87
N GLY A 239 -9.53 21.29 19.96
CA GLY A 239 -9.08 20.10 20.68
C GLY A 239 -9.08 18.84 19.80
N VAL A 240 -10.17 18.60 19.06
CA VAL A 240 -10.28 17.48 18.11
C VAL A 240 -9.26 17.62 16.99
N SER A 241 -9.08 18.81 16.42
CA SER A 241 -8.08 19.05 15.37
C SER A 241 -6.66 18.74 15.86
N SER A 242 -6.31 19.16 17.08
CA SER A 242 -5.02 18.87 17.70
C SER A 242 -4.83 17.37 17.95
N ALA A 243 -5.86 16.70 18.45
CA ALA A 243 -5.84 15.25 18.68
C ALA A 243 -5.64 14.47 17.36
N ILE A 244 -6.28 14.90 16.27
CA ILE A 244 -6.08 14.31 14.94
C ILE A 244 -4.63 14.48 14.49
N CYS A 245 -4.05 15.68 14.61
CA CYS A 245 -2.64 15.91 14.25
C CYS A 245 -1.70 14.98 15.02
N SER A 246 -1.87 14.88 16.35
CA SER A 246 -1.06 13.99 17.19
C SER A 246 -1.22 12.52 16.83
N HIS A 247 -2.43 12.09 16.45
CA HIS A 247 -2.67 10.71 16.03
C HIS A 247 -2.00 10.41 14.69
N VAL A 248 -2.05 11.34 13.73
CA VAL A 248 -1.34 11.21 12.44
C VAL A 248 0.17 11.09 12.66
N GLU A 249 0.75 11.91 13.54
CA GLU A 249 2.17 11.83 13.89
C GLU A 249 2.54 10.49 14.53
N THR A 250 1.68 9.98 15.41
CA THR A 250 1.88 8.68 16.08
C THR A 250 1.88 7.54 15.06
N VAL A 251 0.86 7.47 14.20
CA VAL A 251 0.75 6.43 13.16
C VAL A 251 1.89 6.55 12.15
N ALA A 252 2.29 7.77 11.79
CA ALA A 252 3.47 7.98 10.95
C ALA A 252 4.72 7.39 11.63
N GLY A 253 4.94 7.62 12.92
CA GLY A 253 6.05 7.02 13.68
C GLY A 253 6.03 5.49 13.69
N GLU A 254 4.85 4.88 13.82
CA GLU A 254 4.69 3.41 13.75
C GLU A 254 5.08 2.87 12.36
N ILE A 255 4.66 3.54 11.29
CA ILE A 255 5.01 3.17 9.90
C ILE A 255 6.53 3.23 9.69
N HIS A 256 7.19 4.30 10.14
CA HIS A 256 8.65 4.42 10.05
C HIS A 256 9.34 3.29 10.82
N THR A 257 8.92 3.04 12.07
CA THR A 257 9.50 1.99 12.91
C THR A 257 9.35 0.60 12.29
N PHE A 258 8.20 0.31 11.67
CA PHE A 258 7.98 -0.95 10.94
C PHE A 258 8.89 -1.06 9.71
N ALA A 259 8.97 -0.01 8.89
CA ALA A 259 9.80 0.01 7.69
C ALA A 259 11.28 -0.15 8.02
N ASP A 260 11.80 0.58 9.01
CA ASP A 260 13.18 0.49 9.46
C ASP A 260 13.50 -0.90 10.03
N GLY A 261 12.56 -1.49 10.77
CA GLY A 261 12.66 -2.87 11.26
C GLY A 261 12.79 -3.89 10.12
N TYR A 262 11.99 -3.72 9.06
CA TYR A 262 12.02 -4.59 7.89
C TYR A 262 13.31 -4.43 7.07
N ILE A 263 13.77 -3.20 6.85
CA ILE A 263 15.05 -2.91 6.17
C ILE A 263 16.20 -3.57 6.94
N ARG A 264 16.26 -3.37 8.25
CA ARG A 264 17.30 -3.99 9.09
C ARG A 264 17.29 -5.51 8.99
N ALA A 265 16.11 -6.14 8.98
CA ALA A 265 16.00 -7.59 8.84
C ALA A 265 16.56 -8.09 7.50
N ILE A 266 16.33 -7.35 6.41
CA ILE A 266 16.87 -7.65 5.08
C ILE A 266 18.39 -7.45 5.05
N GLU A 267 18.91 -6.37 5.63
CA GLU A 267 20.34 -6.09 5.68
C GLU A 267 21.11 -7.14 6.49
N GLU A 268 20.59 -7.52 7.66
CA GLU A 268 21.18 -8.60 8.46
C GLU A 268 21.16 -9.95 7.72
N HIS A 269 20.08 -10.24 6.98
CA HIS A 269 19.99 -11.45 6.17
C HIS A 269 21.01 -11.44 5.02
N ARG A 270 21.16 -10.31 4.32
CA ARG A 270 22.19 -10.10 3.30
C ARG A 270 23.58 -10.37 3.87
N ASP A 271 23.92 -9.76 5.00
CA ASP A 271 25.25 -9.86 5.60
C ASP A 271 25.54 -11.30 6.07
N ARG A 272 24.51 -11.99 6.59
CA ARG A 272 24.58 -13.42 6.93
C ARG A 272 24.85 -14.29 5.71
N LEU A 273 24.16 -14.06 4.60
CA LEU A 273 24.39 -14.80 3.36
C LEU A 273 25.80 -14.55 2.82
N LEU A 274 26.25 -13.29 2.80
CA LEU A 274 27.61 -12.96 2.35
C LEU A 274 28.68 -13.64 3.22
N LYS A 275 28.47 -13.69 4.54
CA LYS A 275 29.35 -14.43 5.45
C LYS A 275 29.35 -15.93 5.14
N GLN A 276 28.16 -16.53 4.96
CA GLN A 276 28.05 -17.94 4.57
C GLN A 276 28.74 -18.24 3.24
N LEU A 277 28.70 -17.32 2.28
CA LEU A 277 29.37 -17.46 0.99
C LEU A 277 30.89 -17.50 1.15
N GLU A 278 31.45 -16.59 1.95
CA GLU A 278 32.90 -16.55 2.21
C GLU A 278 33.34 -17.79 3.00
N ASP A 279 32.56 -18.20 4.02
CA ASP A 279 32.83 -19.43 4.78
C ASP A 279 32.88 -20.66 3.85
N LEU A 280 31.94 -20.76 2.90
CA LEU A 280 31.91 -21.84 1.91
C LEU A 280 33.11 -21.79 0.97
N LYS A 281 33.52 -20.60 0.51
CA LYS A 281 34.72 -20.44 -0.31
C LYS A 281 35.95 -20.94 0.43
N VAL A 282 36.18 -20.47 1.67
CA VAL A 282 37.33 -20.87 2.50
C VAL A 282 37.33 -22.39 2.74
N GLN A 283 36.17 -22.98 3.04
CA GLN A 283 36.04 -24.43 3.22
C GLN A 283 36.45 -25.21 1.95
N LYS A 284 35.93 -24.81 0.78
CA LYS A 284 36.24 -25.47 -0.50
C LYS A 284 37.72 -25.32 -0.89
N GLU A 285 38.28 -24.11 -0.75
CA GLU A 285 39.69 -23.84 -1.02
C GLU A 285 40.61 -24.66 -0.12
N THR A 286 40.27 -24.77 1.17
CA THR A 286 41.03 -25.57 2.14
C THR A 286 41.05 -27.05 1.76
N LEU A 287 39.90 -27.61 1.36
CA LEU A 287 39.81 -29.01 0.96
C LEU A 287 40.58 -29.30 -0.34
N LEU A 288 40.50 -28.39 -1.32
CA LEU A 288 41.30 -28.48 -2.55
C LEU A 288 42.79 -28.35 -2.26
N HIS A 289 43.18 -27.45 -1.36
CA HIS A 289 44.58 -27.28 -0.95
C HIS A 289 45.11 -28.55 -0.27
N LEU A 290 44.35 -29.15 0.64
CA LEU A 290 44.73 -30.40 1.28
C LEU A 290 44.92 -31.54 0.26
N GLN A 291 43.96 -31.70 -0.66
CA GLN A 291 44.07 -32.71 -1.73
C GLN A 291 45.30 -32.47 -2.61
N LYS A 292 45.57 -31.21 -2.97
CA LYS A 292 46.75 -30.83 -3.75
C LYS A 292 48.04 -31.25 -3.04
N VAL A 293 48.21 -30.90 -1.77
CA VAL A 293 49.42 -31.25 -0.99
C VAL A 293 49.60 -32.76 -0.90
N GLN A 294 48.52 -33.52 -0.69
CA GLN A 294 48.57 -34.99 -0.67
C GLN A 294 49.03 -35.58 -2.01
N LEU A 295 48.53 -35.05 -3.14
CA LEU A 295 48.93 -35.48 -4.47
C LEU A 295 50.37 -35.07 -4.82
N GLU A 296 50.81 -33.88 -4.41
CA GLU A 296 52.19 -33.42 -4.59
C GLU A 296 53.18 -34.31 -3.82
N GLN A 297 52.84 -34.68 -2.59
CA GLN A 297 53.65 -35.62 -1.81
C GLN A 297 53.69 -37.00 -2.45
N LEU A 298 52.55 -37.54 -2.89
CA LEU A 298 52.50 -38.84 -3.57
C LEU A 298 53.30 -38.82 -4.87
N LEU A 299 53.23 -37.73 -5.64
CA LEU A 299 54.00 -37.55 -6.85
C LEU A 299 55.50 -37.53 -6.55
N MET A 300 55.94 -36.84 -5.49
CA MET A 300 57.34 -36.83 -5.07
C MET A 300 57.83 -38.21 -4.64
N ASP A 301 57.02 -38.93 -3.86
CA ASP A 301 57.26 -40.31 -3.43
C ASP A 301 57.38 -41.28 -4.62
N MET A 302 56.55 -41.11 -5.65
CA MET A 302 56.61 -41.90 -6.87
C MET A 302 57.83 -41.54 -7.73
N ARG A 303 58.09 -40.24 -7.96
CA ARG A 303 59.24 -39.78 -8.75
C ARG A 303 60.56 -40.27 -8.18
N THR A 304 60.78 -40.11 -6.88
CA THR A 304 62.01 -40.57 -6.21
C THR A 304 62.16 -42.10 -6.28
N GLY A 305 61.05 -42.84 -6.15
CA GLY A 305 61.05 -44.30 -6.29
C GLY A 305 61.40 -44.77 -7.70
N VAL A 306 60.88 -44.08 -8.72
CA VAL A 306 61.17 -44.36 -10.14
C VAL A 306 62.61 -43.99 -10.48
N GLU A 307 63.05 -42.78 -10.14
CA GLU A 307 64.39 -42.27 -10.43
C GLU A 307 65.48 -43.18 -9.85
N PHE A 308 65.33 -43.60 -8.58
CA PHE A 308 66.28 -44.54 -7.97
C PHE A 308 66.29 -45.90 -8.68
N ALA A 309 65.12 -46.43 -9.02
CA ALA A 309 65.00 -47.73 -9.69
C ALA A 309 65.59 -47.69 -11.12
N GLU A 310 65.33 -46.62 -11.87
CA GLU A 310 65.90 -46.40 -13.21
C GLU A 310 67.41 -46.24 -13.16
N HIS A 311 67.94 -45.44 -12.22
CA HIS A 311 69.37 -45.25 -12.07
C HIS A 311 70.09 -46.56 -11.70
N LEU A 312 69.54 -47.32 -10.75
CA LEU A 312 70.05 -48.63 -10.35
C LEU A 312 70.09 -49.61 -11.54
N LEU A 313 69.04 -49.65 -12.36
CA LEU A 313 68.96 -50.55 -13.52
C LEU A 313 69.81 -50.11 -14.70
N THR A 314 70.11 -48.82 -14.83
CA THR A 314 70.89 -48.26 -15.95
C THR A 314 72.40 -48.26 -15.66
N SER A 315 72.79 -48.01 -14.42
CA SER A 315 74.19 -47.75 -14.05
C SER A 315 74.74 -48.67 -12.95
N GLY A 316 73.89 -49.44 -12.27
CA GLY A 316 74.31 -50.35 -11.20
C GLY A 316 74.93 -51.64 -11.73
N SER A 317 75.87 -52.21 -10.97
CA SER A 317 76.41 -53.54 -11.23
C SER A 317 75.40 -54.65 -10.89
N ASP A 318 75.55 -55.83 -11.49
CA ASP A 318 74.67 -56.98 -11.25
C ASP A 318 74.51 -57.31 -9.75
N LEU A 319 75.59 -57.18 -8.97
CA LEU A 319 75.58 -57.47 -7.53
C LEU A 319 74.86 -56.38 -6.71
N GLU A 320 75.02 -55.10 -7.06
CA GLU A 320 74.30 -53.99 -6.43
C GLU A 320 72.79 -54.09 -6.70
N ILE A 321 72.40 -54.47 -7.92
CA ILE A 321 71.02 -54.72 -8.31
C ILE A 321 70.44 -55.87 -7.48
N LEU A 322 71.16 -57.00 -7.36
CA LEU A 322 70.69 -58.16 -6.59
C LEU A 322 70.57 -57.87 -5.09
N ASN A 323 71.53 -57.13 -4.50
CA ASN A 323 71.49 -56.76 -3.09
C ASN A 323 70.35 -55.79 -2.75
N THR A 324 70.01 -54.87 -3.65
CA THR A 324 68.98 -53.84 -3.41
C THR A 324 67.58 -54.23 -3.91
N LYS A 325 67.46 -55.24 -4.77
CA LYS A 325 66.20 -55.74 -5.38
C LYS A 325 65.05 -55.86 -4.38
N GLY A 326 65.29 -56.45 -3.21
CA GLY A 326 64.25 -56.69 -2.21
C GLY A 326 63.58 -55.39 -1.72
N VAL A 327 64.39 -54.37 -1.45
CA VAL A 327 63.94 -53.07 -0.94
C VAL A 327 63.22 -52.29 -2.03
N VAL A 328 63.81 -52.20 -3.23
CA VAL A 328 63.22 -51.50 -4.39
C VAL A 328 61.89 -52.12 -4.80
N ALA A 329 61.85 -53.44 -4.97
CA ALA A 329 60.62 -54.15 -5.35
C ALA A 329 59.53 -54.06 -4.27
N SER A 330 59.90 -53.96 -2.99
CA SER A 330 58.95 -53.72 -1.89
C SER A 330 58.36 -52.31 -1.96
N ARG A 331 59.20 -51.28 -2.16
CA ARG A 331 58.75 -49.89 -2.27
C ARG A 331 57.86 -49.67 -3.49
N LEU A 332 58.25 -50.14 -4.67
CA LEU A 332 57.46 -50.02 -5.90
C LEU A 332 56.12 -50.76 -5.79
N ARG A 333 56.08 -51.94 -5.17
CA ARG A 333 54.81 -52.64 -4.90
C ARG A 333 53.88 -51.86 -3.98
N LYS A 334 54.43 -51.12 -2.99
CA LYS A 334 53.62 -50.24 -2.13
C LYS A 334 53.06 -49.06 -2.92
N LEU A 335 53.89 -48.39 -3.71
CA LEU A 335 53.48 -47.24 -4.53
C LEU A 335 52.42 -47.63 -5.57
N ASN A 336 52.56 -48.78 -6.22
CA ASN A 336 51.59 -49.28 -7.21
C ASN A 336 50.23 -49.70 -6.61
N LYS A 337 50.12 -49.81 -5.29
CA LYS A 337 48.88 -50.17 -4.59
C LYS A 337 48.18 -48.96 -3.97
N VAL A 338 48.74 -47.75 -4.08
CA VAL A 338 48.11 -46.55 -3.55
C VAL A 338 46.97 -46.13 -4.47
N ASP A 339 45.74 -46.11 -3.94
CA ASP A 339 44.60 -45.52 -4.63
C ASP A 339 44.60 -44.00 -4.46
N TYR A 340 44.44 -43.27 -5.57
CA TYR A 340 44.36 -41.81 -5.57
C TYR A 340 43.33 -41.32 -6.60
N SER A 341 42.69 -40.20 -6.30
CA SER A 341 41.78 -39.52 -7.23
C SER A 341 42.50 -38.42 -7.98
N VAL A 342 42.43 -38.47 -9.31
CA VAL A 342 42.91 -37.40 -10.21
C VAL A 342 41.89 -36.26 -10.35
N ARG A 343 40.68 -36.41 -9.78
CA ARG A 343 39.62 -35.40 -9.85
C ARG A 343 39.54 -34.61 -8.54
N PRO A 344 39.27 -33.29 -8.61
CA PRO A 344 38.96 -32.51 -7.42
C PRO A 344 37.81 -33.13 -6.62
N GLY A 345 37.99 -33.31 -5.31
CA GLY A 345 36.99 -33.89 -4.41
C GLY A 345 35.80 -32.98 -4.12
N VAL A 346 35.83 -31.75 -4.65
CA VAL A 346 34.84 -30.69 -4.38
C VAL A 346 34.39 -30.06 -5.68
N GLY A 347 33.07 -29.85 -5.81
CA GLY A 347 32.50 -29.12 -6.94
C GLY A 347 32.75 -27.61 -6.85
N ASP A 348 32.89 -26.98 -8.01
CA ASP A 348 33.05 -25.53 -8.23
C ASP A 348 31.78 -24.71 -7.99
N ARG A 349 30.60 -25.30 -8.21
CA ARG A 349 29.32 -24.57 -8.15
C ARG A 349 28.94 -24.10 -6.75
N ILE A 350 28.60 -22.81 -6.65
CA ILE A 350 27.85 -22.17 -5.56
C ILE A 350 26.77 -21.32 -6.25
N GLN A 351 25.52 -21.43 -5.80
CA GLN A 351 24.40 -20.72 -6.43
C GLN A 351 23.55 -20.01 -5.38
N PHE A 352 23.04 -18.83 -5.72
CA PHE A 352 22.05 -18.11 -4.92
C PHE A 352 20.63 -18.32 -5.47
N SER A 353 19.66 -18.57 -4.59
CA SER A 353 18.25 -18.72 -4.93
C SER A 353 17.40 -17.69 -4.18
N ALA A 354 17.09 -16.58 -4.85
CA ALA A 354 16.32 -15.47 -4.29
C ALA A 354 14.89 -15.85 -3.86
N SER A 355 14.28 -16.84 -4.52
CA SER A 355 12.89 -17.25 -4.28
C SER A 355 12.72 -18.28 -3.16
N GLU A 356 13.81 -18.80 -2.59
CA GLU A 356 13.72 -19.83 -1.55
C GLU A 356 13.53 -19.20 -0.18
N LYS A 357 12.61 -19.74 0.61
CA LYS A 357 12.38 -19.29 1.99
C LYS A 357 13.61 -19.59 2.85
N ALA A 358 14.13 -18.55 3.49
CA ALA A 358 15.30 -18.63 4.36
C ALA A 358 14.95 -18.58 5.86
N GLY A 359 13.65 -18.61 6.20
CA GLY A 359 13.16 -18.58 7.57
C GLY A 359 12.79 -17.16 8.01
N GLN A 360 12.97 -16.87 9.30
CA GLN A 360 12.67 -15.56 9.89
C GLN A 360 13.95 -14.83 10.34
N CYS A 361 14.00 -13.53 10.12
CA CYS A 361 15.05 -12.63 10.59
C CYS A 361 14.38 -11.44 11.30
N CYS A 362 14.74 -11.16 12.56
CA CYS A 362 14.10 -10.11 13.35
C CYS A 362 12.55 -10.19 13.38
N GLY A 363 11.97 -11.40 13.28
CA GLY A 363 10.52 -11.63 13.22
C GLY A 363 9.89 -11.50 11.82
N TYR A 364 10.66 -11.12 10.80
CA TYR A 364 10.21 -10.98 9.41
C TYR A 364 10.58 -12.21 8.59
N GLU A 365 9.66 -12.68 7.73
CA GLU A 365 9.96 -13.77 6.79
C GLU A 365 10.93 -13.28 5.71
N VAL A 366 12.06 -13.97 5.55
CA VAL A 366 13.11 -13.62 4.60
C VAL A 366 13.30 -14.70 3.55
N PHE A 367 13.72 -14.28 2.36
CA PHE A 367 13.96 -15.12 1.19
C PHE A 367 15.39 -14.95 0.70
N GLY A 368 15.91 -15.95 -0.01
CA GLY A 368 17.28 -15.97 -0.48
C GLY A 368 18.13 -16.94 0.33
N THR A 369 18.55 -18.03 -0.31
CA THR A 369 19.42 -19.06 0.28
C THR A 369 20.62 -19.30 -0.63
N ILE A 370 21.74 -19.73 -0.03
CA ILE A 370 22.90 -20.22 -0.78
C ILE A 370 22.79 -21.74 -0.90
N LEU A 371 22.84 -22.20 -2.14
CA LEU A 371 22.83 -23.60 -2.51
C LEU A 371 24.25 -24.07 -2.79
N ASN A 372 24.70 -25.06 -2.02
CA ASN A 372 26.08 -25.59 -2.06
C ASN A 372 26.14 -27.12 -2.24
N LYS A 373 25.00 -27.80 -2.33
CA LYS A 373 24.94 -29.25 -2.50
C LYS A 373 25.32 -29.63 -3.93
N ALA A 374 26.57 -30.03 -4.12
CA ALA A 374 27.04 -30.56 -5.39
C ALA A 374 26.46 -31.98 -5.59
N ILE A 375 25.78 -32.20 -6.73
CA ILE A 375 25.43 -33.56 -7.17
C ILE A 375 26.70 -34.35 -7.38
N ASP A 376 26.72 -35.57 -6.84
CA ASP A 376 27.74 -36.57 -7.12
C ASP A 376 27.20 -37.56 -8.17
N PRO A 377 27.70 -37.52 -9.43
CA PRO A 377 27.28 -38.45 -10.48
C PRO A 377 27.45 -39.92 -10.09
N ALA A 378 28.44 -40.25 -9.24
CA ALA A 378 28.69 -41.61 -8.78
C ALA A 378 27.69 -42.07 -7.72
N LYS A 379 26.94 -41.17 -7.08
CA LYS A 379 25.89 -41.51 -6.10
C LYS A 379 24.48 -41.40 -6.67
N CYS A 380 24.33 -40.93 -7.90
CA CYS A 380 23.04 -40.86 -8.57
C CYS A 380 22.45 -42.27 -8.80
N VAL A 381 21.13 -42.40 -8.64
CA VAL A 381 20.43 -43.68 -8.76
C VAL A 381 19.49 -43.64 -9.97
N LEU A 382 19.50 -44.69 -10.79
CA LEU A 382 18.58 -44.85 -11.91
C LEU A 382 17.46 -45.85 -11.55
N GLN A 383 16.23 -45.52 -11.91
CA GLN A 383 15.04 -46.34 -11.65
C GLN A 383 14.19 -46.48 -12.91
N GLY A 384 13.68 -47.67 -13.19
CA GLY A 384 12.75 -47.94 -14.28
C GLY A 384 13.25 -49.01 -15.26
N GLU A 385 12.32 -49.84 -15.73
CA GLU A 385 12.61 -50.96 -16.64
C GLU A 385 13.09 -50.49 -18.02
N GLY A 386 12.67 -49.29 -18.43
CA GLY A 386 13.10 -48.65 -19.68
C GLY A 386 14.58 -48.33 -19.74
N LEU A 387 15.38 -48.57 -18.70
CA LEU A 387 16.84 -48.53 -18.80
C LEU A 387 17.41 -49.79 -19.49
N HIS A 388 16.76 -50.95 -19.31
CA HIS A 388 17.28 -52.26 -19.70
C HIS A 388 16.46 -52.95 -20.79
N SER A 389 15.15 -52.71 -20.86
CA SER A 389 14.27 -53.32 -21.85
C SER A 389 13.28 -52.30 -22.42
N ALA A 390 13.09 -52.32 -23.73
CA ALA A 390 12.06 -51.54 -24.41
C ALA A 390 11.44 -52.34 -25.56
N ARG A 391 10.37 -51.80 -26.15
CA ARG A 391 9.69 -52.39 -27.30
C ARG A 391 9.70 -51.42 -28.47
N GLN A 392 9.90 -51.97 -29.66
CA GLN A 392 9.90 -51.22 -30.91
C GLN A 392 8.62 -50.37 -31.05
N ASN A 393 8.78 -49.10 -31.40
CA ASN A 393 7.72 -48.13 -31.61
C ASN A 393 6.77 -47.98 -30.40
N GLN A 394 7.29 -48.18 -29.18
CA GLN A 394 6.57 -47.91 -27.93
C GLN A 394 7.38 -46.94 -27.07
N LEU A 395 6.68 -46.02 -26.39
CA LEU A 395 7.28 -45.10 -25.44
C LEU A 395 7.85 -45.90 -24.26
N ALA A 396 9.15 -45.79 -24.05
CA ALA A 396 9.83 -46.31 -22.87
C ALA A 396 10.41 -45.13 -22.08
N ASN A 397 10.47 -45.29 -20.76
CA ASN A 397 11.02 -44.28 -19.88
C ASN A 397 11.76 -44.88 -18.67
N PHE A 398 12.61 -44.07 -18.08
CA PHE A 398 13.26 -44.31 -16.80
C PHE A 398 13.54 -42.97 -16.11
N THR A 399 13.84 -43.02 -14.82
CA THR A 399 14.03 -41.83 -13.98
C THR A 399 15.43 -41.86 -13.37
N LEU A 400 16.10 -40.71 -13.40
CA LEU A 400 17.37 -40.47 -12.72
C LEU A 400 17.11 -39.67 -11.44
N LEU A 401 17.56 -40.18 -10.31
CA LEU A 401 17.52 -39.51 -9.00
C LEU A 401 18.91 -38.99 -8.67
N CYS A 402 19.05 -37.68 -8.59
CA CYS A 402 20.31 -37.05 -8.24
C CYS A 402 20.52 -37.04 -6.72
N ARG A 403 21.71 -37.47 -6.30
CA ARG A 403 22.13 -37.44 -4.89
C ARG A 403 23.36 -36.57 -4.73
N ASP A 404 23.48 -35.93 -3.58
CA ASP A 404 24.66 -35.14 -3.23
C ASP A 404 25.84 -36.02 -2.81
N THR A 405 26.98 -35.39 -2.48
CA THR A 405 28.18 -36.08 -1.99
C THR A 405 27.98 -36.79 -0.65
N SER A 406 26.94 -36.46 0.11
CA SER A 406 26.57 -37.20 1.33
C SER A 406 25.66 -38.41 1.04
N GLY A 407 25.14 -38.51 -0.18
CA GLY A 407 24.21 -39.55 -0.60
C GLY A 407 22.75 -39.18 -0.36
N GLU A 408 22.43 -37.96 0.04
CA GLU A 408 21.06 -37.51 0.24
C GLU A 408 20.44 -37.06 -1.09
N PRO A 409 19.13 -37.28 -1.30
CA PRO A 409 18.44 -36.79 -2.49
C PRO A 409 18.52 -35.26 -2.57
N VAL A 410 18.89 -34.75 -3.73
CA VAL A 410 18.91 -33.31 -3.97
C VAL A 410 17.48 -32.84 -4.18
N GLY A 411 17.02 -31.81 -3.47
CA GLY A 411 15.63 -31.32 -3.57
C GLY A 411 15.37 -30.37 -4.75
N ARG A 412 16.31 -30.24 -5.69
CA ARG A 412 16.24 -29.30 -6.83
C ARG A 412 16.84 -29.89 -8.10
N GLY A 413 16.21 -29.60 -9.23
CA GLY A 413 16.69 -29.89 -10.59
C GLY A 413 17.56 -28.77 -11.19
N GLY A 414 17.71 -28.75 -12.51
CA GLY A 414 18.40 -27.70 -13.27
C GLY A 414 19.80 -28.06 -13.79
N GLU A 415 20.19 -29.33 -13.69
CA GLU A 415 21.52 -29.81 -14.03
C GLU A 415 21.56 -30.42 -15.43
N THR A 416 22.70 -30.27 -16.10
CA THR A 416 22.87 -30.75 -17.47
C THR A 416 23.00 -32.27 -17.47
N VAL A 417 21.89 -32.95 -17.78
CA VAL A 417 21.82 -34.40 -17.96
C VAL A 417 21.85 -34.71 -19.45
N ARG A 418 22.88 -35.43 -19.89
CA ARG A 418 23.03 -35.90 -21.27
C ARG A 418 22.83 -37.41 -21.30
N VAL A 419 21.93 -37.88 -22.15
CA VAL A 419 21.71 -39.30 -22.40
C VAL A 419 21.92 -39.58 -23.88
N THR A 420 22.79 -40.53 -24.19
CA THR A 420 23.03 -40.99 -25.57
C THR A 420 22.80 -42.48 -25.66
N MET A 421 22.07 -42.90 -26.68
CA MET A 421 21.65 -44.27 -26.89
C MET A 421 22.02 -44.70 -28.31
N ILE A 422 23.01 -45.58 -28.44
CA ILE A 422 23.63 -45.93 -29.73
C ILE A 422 23.49 -47.44 -29.96
N HIS A 423 23.03 -47.86 -31.14
CA HIS A 423 22.90 -49.28 -31.49
C HIS A 423 24.29 -49.93 -31.57
N LYS A 424 24.47 -51.12 -30.98
CA LYS A 424 25.77 -51.80 -30.92
C LYS A 424 26.33 -52.16 -32.31
N ASP A 425 25.46 -52.64 -33.21
CA ASP A 425 25.86 -53.07 -34.56
C ASP A 425 25.75 -51.99 -35.65
N LYS A 426 24.99 -50.90 -35.40
CA LYS A 426 24.66 -49.87 -36.39
C LYS A 426 24.96 -48.49 -35.79
N LYS A 427 26.20 -48.01 -35.90
CA LYS A 427 26.62 -46.76 -35.23
C LYS A 427 25.80 -45.52 -35.64
N ASP A 428 25.23 -45.51 -36.84
CA ASP A 428 24.37 -44.42 -37.34
C ASP A 428 22.95 -44.46 -36.74
N CYS A 429 22.56 -45.57 -36.09
CA CYS A 429 21.29 -45.70 -35.41
C CYS A 429 21.40 -45.19 -33.97
N ILE A 430 21.07 -43.91 -33.81
CA ILE A 430 21.08 -43.20 -32.52
C ILE A 430 19.65 -42.84 -32.13
N ILE A 431 19.24 -43.25 -30.93
CA ILE A 431 17.98 -42.80 -30.34
C ILE A 431 18.25 -41.48 -29.62
N LYS A 432 17.43 -40.46 -29.89
CA LYS A 432 17.45 -39.17 -29.20
C LYS A 432 16.42 -39.17 -28.07
N PRO A 433 16.83 -39.41 -26.80
CA PRO A 433 15.91 -39.34 -25.68
C PRO A 433 15.54 -37.90 -25.33
N THR A 434 14.32 -37.72 -24.82
CA THR A 434 13.85 -36.48 -24.20
C THR A 434 14.10 -36.54 -22.71
N VAL A 435 14.80 -35.54 -22.16
CA VAL A 435 15.08 -35.41 -20.73
C VAL A 435 14.23 -34.28 -20.17
N CYS A 436 13.34 -34.61 -19.23
CA CYS A 436 12.48 -33.67 -18.54
C CYS A 436 12.93 -33.52 -17.09
N ASP A 437 13.33 -32.32 -16.71
CA ASP A 437 13.66 -31.98 -15.33
C ASP A 437 12.39 -31.65 -14.54
N ARG A 438 12.16 -32.37 -13.43
CA ARG A 438 11.01 -32.13 -12.54
C ARG A 438 11.27 -31.06 -11.48
N ARG A 439 12.47 -30.46 -11.48
CA ARG A 439 12.90 -29.40 -10.55
C ARG A 439 12.92 -29.80 -9.07
N ASP A 440 12.80 -31.09 -8.78
CA ASP A 440 12.84 -31.69 -7.45
C ASP A 440 14.09 -32.58 -7.25
N GLY A 441 15.03 -32.53 -8.21
CA GLY A 441 16.23 -33.38 -8.26
C GLY A 441 16.05 -34.70 -8.98
N THR A 442 14.88 -34.93 -9.57
CA THR A 442 14.61 -36.07 -10.43
C THR A 442 14.47 -35.66 -11.90
N TYR A 443 15.02 -36.50 -12.80
CA TYR A 443 14.96 -36.31 -14.24
C TYR A 443 14.22 -37.48 -14.86
N HIS A 444 13.18 -37.19 -15.64
CA HIS A 444 12.42 -38.19 -16.36
C HIS A 444 12.92 -38.28 -17.80
N ILE A 445 13.44 -39.44 -18.17
CA ILE A 445 14.01 -39.70 -19.49
C ILE A 445 13.04 -40.58 -20.27
N SER A 446 12.63 -40.12 -21.44
CA SER A 446 11.67 -40.82 -22.30
C SER A 446 12.20 -40.93 -23.74
N TYR A 447 11.92 -42.04 -24.40
CA TYR A 447 12.38 -42.31 -25.76
C TYR A 447 11.49 -43.33 -26.47
N ILE A 448 11.58 -43.38 -27.80
CA ILE A 448 10.87 -44.33 -28.65
C ILE A 448 11.90 -45.01 -29.56
N PRO A 449 12.17 -46.32 -29.39
CA PRO A 449 13.12 -47.03 -30.24
C PRO A 449 12.46 -47.51 -31.53
N GLU A 450 13.02 -47.17 -32.69
CA GLU A 450 12.48 -47.54 -34.00
C GLU A 450 13.03 -48.89 -34.53
N GLU A 451 14.27 -49.20 -34.21
CA GLU A 451 14.97 -50.41 -34.68
C GLU A 451 15.10 -51.45 -33.56
N LEU A 452 15.15 -52.73 -33.95
CA LEU A 452 15.35 -53.85 -33.03
C LEU A 452 16.83 -54.06 -32.78
N GLY A 453 17.18 -54.50 -31.57
CA GLY A 453 18.55 -54.88 -31.24
C GLY A 453 19.00 -54.38 -29.87
N THR A 454 20.31 -54.41 -29.67
CA THR A 454 20.94 -53.98 -28.42
C THR A 454 21.56 -52.59 -28.58
N TYR A 455 21.28 -51.71 -27.62
CA TYR A 455 21.79 -50.36 -27.56
C TYR A 455 22.71 -50.18 -26.34
N THR A 456 23.74 -49.36 -26.51
CA THR A 456 24.58 -48.85 -25.41
C THR A 456 24.00 -47.51 -24.95
N VAL A 457 23.64 -47.44 -23.67
CA VAL A 457 23.03 -46.26 -23.05
C VAL A 457 24.07 -45.60 -22.13
N SER A 458 24.53 -44.42 -22.53
CA SER A 458 25.48 -43.61 -21.78
C SER A 458 24.75 -42.44 -21.15
N ILE A 459 24.82 -42.35 -19.82
CA ILE A 459 24.16 -41.29 -19.04
C ILE A 459 25.25 -40.49 -18.33
N CYS A 460 25.29 -39.19 -18.62
CA CYS A 460 26.23 -38.27 -18.02
C CYS A 460 25.49 -37.14 -17.29
N VAL A 461 25.87 -36.91 -16.05
CA VAL A 461 25.46 -35.75 -15.25
C VAL A 461 26.66 -34.83 -15.14
N ARG A 462 26.52 -33.56 -15.54
CA ARG A 462 27.63 -32.60 -15.59
C ARG A 462 28.83 -33.08 -16.43
N GLY A 463 28.55 -33.81 -17.50
CA GLY A 463 29.57 -34.38 -18.39
C GLY A 463 30.32 -35.60 -17.82
N GLN A 464 29.97 -36.07 -16.62
CA GLN A 464 30.55 -37.27 -16.01
C GLN A 464 29.57 -38.44 -16.04
N HIS A 465 30.06 -39.64 -16.31
CA HIS A 465 29.25 -40.86 -16.26
C HIS A 465 28.73 -41.14 -14.85
N VAL A 466 27.44 -41.47 -14.77
CA VAL A 466 26.85 -41.97 -13.51
C VAL A 466 27.36 -43.37 -13.19
N GLN A 467 27.20 -43.80 -11.93
CA GLN A 467 27.60 -45.14 -11.53
C GLN A 467 26.98 -46.21 -12.43
N SER A 468 27.79 -47.17 -12.85
CA SER A 468 27.40 -48.28 -13.74
C SER A 468 27.08 -47.90 -15.19
N SER A 469 27.22 -46.63 -15.59
CA SER A 469 27.21 -46.26 -17.01
C SER A 469 28.52 -46.73 -17.69
N PRO A 470 28.47 -47.25 -18.92
CA PRO A 470 27.31 -47.40 -19.80
C PRO A 470 26.45 -48.67 -19.52
N PHE A 471 25.15 -48.54 -19.77
CA PHE A 471 24.16 -49.62 -19.64
C PHE A 471 23.85 -50.30 -20.98
N THR A 472 23.27 -51.50 -20.93
CA THR A 472 22.77 -52.20 -22.13
C THR A 472 21.25 -52.22 -22.14
N LEU A 473 20.65 -51.66 -23.19
CA LEU A 473 19.22 -51.71 -23.47
C LEU A 473 18.93 -52.74 -24.56
N THR A 474 17.95 -53.60 -24.34
CA THR A 474 17.45 -54.56 -25.35
C THR A 474 16.09 -54.12 -25.88
N VAL A 475 16.00 -53.81 -27.17
CA VAL A 475 14.75 -53.47 -27.85
C VAL A 475 14.14 -54.72 -28.49
N LYS A 476 13.01 -55.14 -27.96
CA LYS A 476 12.23 -56.30 -28.45
C LYS A 476 11.16 -55.84 -29.44
N SER A 477 10.58 -56.79 -30.18
CA SER A 477 9.45 -56.51 -31.06
C SER A 477 8.28 -55.88 -30.29
N LYS A 478 7.48 -55.09 -31.02
CA LYS A 478 6.17 -54.64 -30.53
C LYS A 478 5.35 -55.86 -30.10
N PHE A 479 4.77 -55.80 -28.90
CA PHE A 479 3.98 -56.91 -28.37
C PHE A 479 2.80 -57.22 -29.31
N ARG A 480 2.83 -58.41 -29.90
CA ARG A 480 1.75 -58.89 -30.78
C ARG A 480 0.84 -59.83 -29.99
N ARG A 481 -0.41 -59.42 -29.79
CA ARG A 481 -1.46 -60.35 -29.35
C ARG A 481 -1.70 -61.38 -30.44
N HIS A 482 -1.95 -62.61 -30.03
CA HIS A 482 -2.43 -63.64 -30.94
C HIS A 482 -3.81 -63.23 -31.48
N ARG A 483 -3.98 -63.31 -32.80
CA ARG A 483 -5.29 -63.08 -33.46
C ARG A 483 -6.12 -64.36 -33.61
N GLY A 484 -5.46 -65.51 -33.50
CA GLY A 484 -6.10 -66.82 -33.56
C GLY A 484 -6.75 -67.19 -32.23
N VAL A 485 -7.40 -68.34 -32.18
CA VAL A 485 -7.85 -69.02 -30.96
C VAL A 485 -6.74 -69.95 -30.44
N PHE A 486 -6.58 -70.04 -29.12
CA PHE A 486 -5.75 -71.05 -28.47
C PHE A 486 -6.56 -72.33 -28.36
N HIS A 487 -6.10 -73.40 -29.00
CA HIS A 487 -6.91 -74.60 -29.14
C HIS A 487 -6.10 -75.88 -29.20
N CYS A 488 -6.76 -77.00 -28.90
CA CYS A 488 -6.14 -78.30 -28.92
C CYS A 488 -5.98 -78.92 -30.33
N CYS A 489 -6.85 -78.64 -31.31
CA CYS A 489 -6.70 -79.09 -32.71
C CYS A 489 -7.52 -78.23 -33.70
N THR A 490 -7.22 -78.31 -35.00
CA THR A 490 -7.88 -77.51 -36.05
C THR A 490 -9.36 -77.83 -36.24
N PHE A 491 -9.77 -79.09 -36.00
CA PHE A 491 -11.14 -79.56 -36.20
C PHE A 491 -12.10 -79.00 -35.12
N CYS A 492 -11.69 -79.05 -33.86
CA CYS A 492 -12.51 -78.64 -32.72
C CYS A 492 -12.73 -77.11 -32.68
N SER A 493 -11.77 -76.31 -33.20
CA SER A 493 -11.92 -74.83 -33.32
C SER A 493 -12.75 -74.37 -34.52
N SER A 494 -12.87 -75.20 -35.55
CA SER A 494 -13.57 -74.87 -36.80
C SER A 494 -15.00 -75.42 -36.86
N GLY A 495 -15.51 -75.98 -35.76
CA GLY A 495 -16.83 -76.61 -35.73
C GLY A 495 -16.95 -77.83 -36.65
N GLY A 496 -15.84 -78.51 -36.94
CA GLY A 496 -15.81 -79.70 -37.79
C GLY A 496 -15.53 -79.46 -39.28
N GLN A 497 -15.13 -78.25 -39.68
CA GLN A 497 -14.81 -77.95 -41.08
C GLN A 497 -13.47 -78.56 -41.51
N LYS A 498 -13.53 -79.56 -42.40
CA LYS A 498 -12.35 -80.31 -42.90
C LYS A 498 -11.39 -79.49 -43.77
N ALA A 499 -11.82 -78.33 -44.27
CA ALA A 499 -11.01 -77.43 -45.09
C ALA A 499 -10.17 -76.43 -44.27
N ALA A 500 -10.39 -76.31 -42.96
CA ALA A 500 -9.65 -75.39 -42.12
C ALA A 500 -8.20 -75.85 -41.93
N ARG A 501 -7.25 -74.92 -42.05
CA ARG A 501 -5.82 -75.15 -41.80
C ARG A 501 -5.35 -74.26 -40.65
N CYS A 502 -4.73 -74.87 -39.65
CA CYS A 502 -4.06 -74.15 -38.57
C CYS A 502 -2.61 -73.80 -38.96
N ALA A 503 -2.06 -72.70 -38.41
CA ALA A 503 -0.68 -72.28 -38.68
C ALA A 503 0.40 -73.30 -38.28
N CYS A 504 0.09 -74.31 -37.45
CA CYS A 504 0.99 -75.44 -37.19
C CYS A 504 1.23 -76.31 -38.45
N GLY A 505 0.47 -76.10 -39.53
CA GLY A 505 0.57 -76.90 -40.76
C GLY A 505 -0.22 -78.20 -40.69
N GLY A 506 -1.00 -78.39 -39.63
CA GLY A 506 -1.90 -79.52 -39.46
C GLY A 506 -2.94 -79.61 -40.57
N THR A 507 -2.94 -80.73 -41.29
CA THR A 507 -3.99 -81.08 -42.24
C THR A 507 -4.60 -82.40 -41.80
N MET A 508 -5.93 -82.46 -41.78
CA MET A 508 -6.69 -83.67 -41.50
C MET A 508 -6.93 -84.40 -42.82
N PRO A 509 -6.29 -85.56 -43.10
CA PRO A 509 -6.62 -86.35 -44.27
C PRO A 509 -8.04 -86.90 -44.12
N GLY A 510 -8.82 -86.84 -45.21
CA GLY A 510 -10.20 -87.31 -45.22
C GLY A 510 -10.30 -88.76 -44.74
N GLY A 511 -10.90 -88.96 -43.56
CA GLY A 511 -11.08 -90.28 -42.94
C GLY A 511 -11.05 -90.32 -41.41
N TYR A 512 -10.66 -89.25 -40.73
CA TYR A 512 -10.62 -89.23 -39.25
C TYR A 512 -12.02 -89.13 -38.64
N HIS A 513 -12.38 -90.08 -37.76
CA HIS A 513 -13.66 -90.18 -37.04
C HIS A 513 -13.56 -89.66 -35.57
N GLY A 514 -12.81 -88.60 -35.30
CA GLY A 514 -12.68 -88.00 -33.95
C GLY A 514 -11.96 -86.64 -33.92
N CYS A 515 -11.84 -86.00 -32.73
CA CYS A 515 -11.04 -84.76 -32.55
C CYS A 515 -9.56 -85.15 -32.82
N GLY A 516 -8.99 -84.68 -33.93
CA GLY A 516 -7.75 -85.20 -34.52
C GLY A 516 -6.45 -84.88 -33.77
N HIS A 517 -6.29 -85.37 -32.54
CA HIS A 517 -5.02 -85.31 -31.82
C HIS A 517 -4.03 -86.31 -32.45
N GLY A 518 -2.88 -85.83 -32.95
CA GLY A 518 -1.79 -86.71 -33.43
C GLY A 518 -1.64 -86.85 -34.95
N HIS A 519 -2.32 -86.02 -35.76
CA HIS A 519 -2.02 -85.96 -37.19
C HIS A 519 -0.60 -85.38 -37.44
N LYS A 520 -0.02 -85.67 -38.61
CA LYS A 520 1.28 -85.14 -39.02
C LYS A 520 1.25 -83.60 -38.99
N GLY A 521 2.20 -82.98 -38.28
CA GLY A 521 2.26 -81.53 -38.07
C GLY A 521 1.54 -80.97 -36.83
N HIS A 522 0.89 -81.80 -36.02
CA HIS A 522 0.33 -81.38 -34.74
C HIS A 522 1.42 -81.23 -33.65
N PRO A 523 1.49 -80.13 -32.87
CA PRO A 523 2.52 -79.92 -31.86
C PRO A 523 2.34 -80.75 -30.57
N GLY A 524 1.33 -81.62 -30.51
CA GLY A 524 1.06 -82.50 -29.35
C GLY A 524 0.37 -81.84 -28.16
N CYS A 525 0.27 -80.50 -28.15
CA CYS A 525 -0.39 -79.73 -27.10
C CYS A 525 -1.22 -78.57 -27.69
N PRO A 526 -2.08 -77.92 -26.88
CA PRO A 526 -2.79 -76.73 -27.29
C PRO A 526 -1.85 -75.65 -27.82
N HIS A 527 -2.26 -74.97 -28.88
CA HIS A 527 -1.44 -73.96 -29.54
C HIS A 527 -2.31 -72.87 -30.17
N TRP A 528 -1.70 -71.71 -30.43
CA TRP A 528 -2.34 -70.60 -31.12
C TRP A 528 -2.48 -70.87 -32.61
N SER A 529 -3.70 -70.79 -33.13
CA SER A 529 -3.98 -70.97 -34.57
C SER A 529 -3.25 -70.01 -35.50
N CYS A 530 -2.83 -68.83 -35.02
CA CYS A 530 -2.21 -67.80 -35.85
C CYS A 530 -0.70 -68.03 -36.10
N CYS A 531 0.01 -68.70 -35.19
CA CYS A 531 1.47 -68.84 -35.30
C CYS A 531 2.03 -70.15 -34.74
N GLY A 532 1.18 -71.06 -34.24
CA GLY A 532 1.59 -72.37 -33.73
C GLY A 532 2.29 -72.38 -32.37
N ARG A 533 2.32 -71.27 -31.62
CA ARG A 533 2.92 -71.25 -30.28
C ARG A 533 2.08 -72.05 -29.29
N THR A 534 2.74 -72.87 -28.48
CA THR A 534 2.14 -73.82 -27.55
C THR A 534 1.92 -73.26 -26.13
N VAL A 535 2.43 -72.06 -25.87
CA VAL A 535 2.27 -71.37 -24.59
C VAL A 535 1.12 -70.36 -24.69
N GLU A 536 0.09 -70.55 -23.88
CA GLU A 536 -1.15 -69.75 -23.92
C GLU A 536 -0.89 -68.25 -23.75
N ASN A 537 -0.06 -67.85 -22.79
CA ASN A 537 0.24 -66.43 -22.50
C ASN A 537 1.49 -65.90 -23.21
N SER A 538 1.85 -66.44 -24.38
CA SER A 538 3.04 -66.01 -25.11
C SER A 538 2.75 -64.87 -26.11
N GLU A 539 3.81 -64.24 -26.62
CA GLU A 539 3.73 -63.22 -27.68
C GLU A 539 3.55 -63.85 -29.07
N CYS A 540 2.82 -63.27 -30.00
CA CYS A 540 2.71 -63.84 -31.35
C CYS A 540 3.97 -63.55 -32.20
N SER A 541 4.72 -64.57 -32.59
CA SER A 541 5.89 -64.45 -33.49
C SER A 541 5.57 -64.53 -34.99
N GLY A 542 4.29 -64.54 -35.37
CA GLY A 542 3.88 -64.58 -36.78
C GLY A 542 4.31 -63.34 -37.56
N ALA A 543 4.82 -63.53 -38.78
CA ALA A 543 5.17 -62.47 -39.73
C ALA A 543 3.93 -61.66 -40.16
N LEU A 544 4.15 -60.40 -40.59
CA LEU A 544 3.08 -59.56 -41.16
C LEU A 544 2.59 -60.18 -42.48
N PRO A 545 1.28 -60.10 -42.80
CA PRO A 545 0.80 -60.44 -44.14
C PRO A 545 1.32 -59.36 -45.11
N GLY A 546 2.46 -59.64 -45.74
CA GLY A 546 3.21 -58.71 -46.59
C GLY A 546 4.63 -59.20 -46.91
N GLU A 547 5.23 -60.02 -46.05
CA GLU A 547 6.45 -60.75 -46.38
C GLU A 547 6.08 -62.18 -46.84
N ASN A 548 6.39 -62.48 -48.09
CA ASN A 548 6.09 -63.73 -48.77
C ASN A 548 6.67 -64.95 -48.03
N LEU A 549 5.85 -65.58 -47.18
CA LEU A 549 5.87 -67.03 -46.99
C LEU A 549 4.41 -67.50 -46.93
N GLN A 550 3.97 -68.20 -47.96
CA GLN A 550 2.61 -68.73 -48.11
C GLN A 550 2.22 -69.64 -46.93
N ARG A 551 1.63 -69.10 -45.85
CA ARG A 551 0.78 -69.84 -44.90
C ARG A 551 -0.41 -68.98 -44.43
N SER A 552 -1.40 -68.91 -45.31
CA SER A 552 -2.85 -68.90 -45.07
C SER A 552 -3.43 -68.01 -43.95
N MET A 553 -4.14 -66.95 -44.35
CA MET A 553 -5.44 -66.66 -43.72
C MET A 553 -6.50 -67.55 -44.39
N LEU A 554 -7.42 -68.11 -43.60
CA LEU A 554 -8.54 -68.97 -44.00
C LEU A 554 -9.14 -68.54 -45.34
N LYS A 555 -8.91 -69.31 -46.40
CA LYS A 555 -9.70 -69.24 -47.64
C LYS A 555 -10.62 -70.44 -47.69
N THR A 556 -11.92 -70.18 -47.69
CA THR A 556 -12.93 -71.11 -48.19
C THR A 556 -12.71 -71.24 -49.68
N VAL A 557 -12.25 -72.40 -50.15
CA VAL A 557 -12.21 -72.69 -51.59
C VAL A 557 -13.53 -73.38 -51.91
N ALA A 558 -14.33 -72.75 -52.77
CA ALA A 558 -15.46 -73.41 -53.42
C ALA A 558 -14.90 -74.37 -54.47
N LEU A 559 -15.43 -75.60 -54.44
CA LEU A 559 -15.19 -76.80 -55.25
C LEU A 559 -14.13 -76.74 -56.35
#